data_AF-A0AAJ0CFP2-F1
#
_entry.id   AF-A0AAJ0CFP2-F1
#
_cell.length_a   1.000
_cell.length_b   1.000
_cell.length_c   1.000
_cell.angle_alpha   90.00
_cell.angle_beta   90.00
_cell.angle_gamma   90.00
#
_symmetry.space_group_name_H-M   'P 1'
#
loop_
_entity.id
_entity.type
_entity.pdbx_description
1 polymer ?
#
loop_
_entity_poly.entity_id
_entity_poly.type
_entity_poly.pdbx_seq_one_letter_code
_entity_poly.pdbx_strand_id
1 'polypeptide(L)'
;MSAANVATVTCPLGPRVRSFVGRKDNHNPAPDGLLPLAEDSVDYLLSLFSNKTISASELVALVGAHSTSRQFLTDKSRSGDPQDSTPGIWDVAFYRETLLPITPARIFRFESDVGLSRDERTKHVWTGFAGPFGQIPWNRAYAKAYVRMSLLGVYNINDLTECTEAVPLPVSLLRPPFLQRPCKHGRD
;
A
#
# COMPACT_ATOMS: atom_id res chain seq x y z
N MET A 1 8.18 7.31 -14.54
CA MET A 1 8.37 5.97 -13.95
C MET A 1 7.78 5.97 -12.55
N SER A 2 6.93 5.00 -12.17
CA SER A 2 6.30 4.97 -10.83
C SER A 2 7.26 4.31 -9.83
N ALA A 3 8.08 5.11 -9.13
CA ALA A 3 9.02 4.63 -8.11
C ALA A 3 8.33 3.73 -7.05
N ALA A 4 7.08 4.03 -6.72
CA ALA A 4 6.26 3.23 -5.81
C ALA A 4 6.03 1.78 -6.30
N ASN A 5 5.78 1.55 -7.60
CA ASN A 5 5.58 0.18 -8.10
C ASN A 5 6.86 -0.65 -8.05
N VAL A 6 8.02 -0.01 -8.26
CA VAL A 6 9.33 -0.65 -8.07
C VAL A 6 9.53 -0.98 -6.60
N ALA A 7 9.24 -0.04 -5.68
CA ALA A 7 9.34 -0.26 -4.24
C ALA A 7 8.43 -1.40 -3.74
N THR A 8 7.15 -1.41 -4.16
CA THR A 8 6.20 -2.48 -3.82
C THR A 8 6.74 -3.85 -4.22
N VAL A 9 7.18 -4.03 -5.47
CA VAL A 9 7.62 -5.34 -5.96
C VAL A 9 8.96 -5.80 -5.36
N THR A 10 9.77 -4.86 -4.84
CA THR A 10 11.03 -5.18 -4.16
C THR A 10 10.85 -5.66 -2.72
N CYS A 11 9.72 -5.33 -2.08
CA CYS A 11 9.37 -5.94 -0.80
C CYS A 11 9.07 -7.42 -1.01
N PRO A 12 9.56 -8.35 -0.17
CA PRO A 12 9.18 -9.76 -0.26
C PRO A 12 7.66 -9.92 -0.25
N LEU A 13 7.13 -10.78 -1.12
CA LEU A 13 5.68 -11.00 -1.36
C LEU A 13 4.94 -9.85 -2.06
N GLY A 14 5.62 -8.76 -2.41
CA GLY A 14 5.04 -7.62 -3.09
C GLY A 14 4.56 -7.93 -4.51
N PRO A 15 3.35 -7.48 -4.92
CA PRO A 15 2.85 -7.71 -6.27
C PRO A 15 3.56 -6.83 -7.30
N ARG A 16 3.75 -7.38 -8.51
CA ARG A 16 4.11 -6.56 -9.69
C ARG A 16 2.85 -5.91 -10.23
N VAL A 17 2.80 -4.58 -10.21
CA VAL A 17 1.63 -3.78 -10.61
C VAL A 17 1.79 -3.22 -12.02
N ARG A 18 0.69 -3.13 -12.77
CA ARG A 18 0.68 -2.49 -14.09
C ARG A 18 1.15 -1.04 -13.98
N SER A 19 2.02 -0.62 -14.88
CA SER A 19 2.72 0.66 -14.79
C SER A 19 2.62 1.40 -16.11
N PHE A 20 2.11 2.63 -16.05
CA PHE A 20 1.91 3.48 -17.21
C PHE A 20 2.78 4.74 -17.09
N VAL A 21 3.37 5.14 -18.21
CA VAL A 21 4.24 6.32 -18.35
C VAL A 21 3.66 7.24 -19.43
N GLY A 22 3.92 8.55 -19.32
CA GLY A 22 3.43 9.55 -20.27
C GLY A 22 2.40 10.53 -19.71
N ARG A 23 2.23 10.60 -18.38
CA ARG A 23 1.40 11.66 -17.77
C ARG A 23 1.96 13.02 -18.17
N LYS A 24 1.07 13.94 -18.55
CA LYS A 24 1.43 15.33 -18.83
C LYS A 24 1.76 16.05 -17.52
N ASP A 25 2.84 16.82 -17.52
CA ASP A 25 3.21 17.65 -16.39
C ASP A 25 2.11 18.68 -16.09
N ASN A 26 1.87 18.91 -14.80
CA ASN A 26 0.89 19.87 -14.31
C ASN A 26 1.53 20.72 -13.21
N HIS A 27 1.57 22.04 -13.41
CA HIS A 27 2.14 23.00 -12.47
C HIS A 27 1.11 23.56 -11.48
N ASN A 28 -0.18 23.27 -11.68
CA ASN A 28 -1.22 23.72 -10.76
C ASN A 28 -1.19 22.85 -9.50
N PRO A 29 -1.18 23.46 -8.30
CA PRO A 29 -1.25 22.70 -7.07
C PRO A 29 -2.57 21.94 -6.98
N ALA A 30 -2.54 20.78 -6.30
CA ALA A 30 -3.76 20.09 -5.94
C ALA A 30 -4.56 20.95 -4.95
N PRO A 31 -5.90 20.91 -4.99
CA PRO A 31 -6.72 21.57 -3.97
C PRO A 31 -6.42 21.04 -2.57
N ASP A 32 -6.48 21.93 -1.58
CA ASP A 32 -6.32 21.58 -0.17
C ASP A 32 -7.43 20.64 0.32
N GLY A 33 -7.16 19.92 1.41
CA GLY A 33 -8.16 19.07 2.08
C GLY A 33 -8.52 17.79 1.33
N LEU A 34 -7.77 17.40 0.30
CA LEU A 34 -8.02 16.16 -0.47
C LEU A 34 -7.15 14.97 -0.05
N LEU A 35 -6.30 15.15 0.95
CA LEU A 35 -5.48 14.09 1.55
C LEU A 35 -6.09 13.63 2.88
N PRO A 36 -6.23 12.30 3.10
CA PRO A 36 -6.73 11.78 4.37
C PRO A 36 -5.68 11.94 5.49
N LEU A 37 -6.16 12.14 6.71
CA LEU A 37 -5.39 12.14 7.95
C LEU A 37 -5.49 10.78 8.67
N ALA A 38 -4.61 10.56 9.65
CA ALA A 38 -4.55 9.33 10.42
C ALA A 38 -5.74 9.18 11.40
N GLU A 39 -6.36 10.31 11.76
CA GLU A 39 -7.48 10.43 12.69
C GLU A 39 -8.84 10.65 12.01
N ASP A 40 -8.87 10.73 10.69
CA ASP A 40 -10.11 10.96 9.94
C ASP A 40 -11.14 9.84 10.15
N SER A 41 -12.42 10.22 10.16
CA SER A 41 -13.52 9.28 10.33
C SER A 41 -13.69 8.35 9.13
N VAL A 42 -14.20 7.14 9.36
CA VAL A 42 -14.46 6.18 8.28
C VAL A 42 -15.44 6.73 7.25
N ASP A 43 -16.46 7.48 7.68
CA ASP A 43 -17.41 8.14 6.76
C ASP A 43 -16.72 9.12 5.82
N TYR A 44 -15.81 9.93 6.35
CA TYR A 44 -15.05 10.88 5.56
C TYR A 44 -14.13 10.16 4.57
N LEU A 45 -13.38 9.16 5.03
CA LEU A 45 -12.46 8.38 4.19
C LEU A 45 -13.22 7.68 3.05
N LEU A 46 -14.33 7.01 3.35
CA LEU A 46 -15.13 6.35 2.33
C LEU A 46 -15.72 7.33 1.32
N SER A 47 -16.18 8.50 1.77
CA SER A 47 -16.68 9.56 0.90
C SER A 47 -15.57 10.14 0.02
N LEU A 48 -14.39 10.41 0.60
CA LEU A 48 -13.23 10.98 -0.07
C LEU A 48 -12.70 10.08 -1.19
N PHE A 49 -12.66 8.76 -0.96
CA PHE A 49 -12.21 7.78 -1.94
C PHE A 49 -13.30 7.42 -2.95
N SER A 50 -14.58 7.38 -2.54
CA SER A 50 -15.70 7.20 -3.47
C SER A 50 -15.78 8.36 -4.48
N ASN A 51 -15.51 9.60 -4.06
CA ASN A 51 -15.38 10.75 -4.97
C ASN A 51 -14.21 10.63 -5.96
N LYS A 52 -13.30 9.69 -5.72
CA LYS A 52 -12.20 9.31 -6.64
C LYS A 52 -12.48 7.98 -7.34
N THR A 53 -13.73 7.51 -7.32
CA THR A 53 -14.17 6.22 -7.90
C THR A 53 -13.50 4.98 -7.30
N ILE A 54 -12.94 5.11 -6.09
CA ILE A 54 -12.34 4.02 -5.32
C ILE A 54 -13.37 3.54 -4.30
N SER A 55 -13.79 2.29 -4.43
CA SER A 55 -14.77 1.67 -3.53
C SER A 55 -14.22 1.40 -2.13
N ALA A 56 -15.10 1.14 -1.15
CA ALA A 56 -14.72 0.77 0.21
C ALA A 56 -13.74 -0.42 0.25
N SER A 57 -14.00 -1.46 -0.54
CA SER A 57 -13.14 -2.64 -0.63
C SER A 57 -11.77 -2.32 -1.24
N GLU A 58 -11.72 -1.40 -2.20
CA GLU A 58 -10.46 -0.96 -2.80
C GLU A 58 -9.66 -0.05 -1.86
N LEU A 59 -10.34 0.79 -1.07
CA LEU A 59 -9.68 1.54 0.01
C LEU A 59 -9.03 0.58 1.01
N VAL A 60 -9.77 -0.44 1.49
CA VAL A 60 -9.20 -1.47 2.39
C VAL A 60 -8.00 -2.15 1.75
N ALA A 61 -8.06 -2.47 0.46
CA ALA A 61 -6.92 -3.06 -0.23
C ALA A 61 -5.70 -2.12 -0.27
N LEU A 62 -5.93 -0.82 -0.55
CA LEU A 62 -4.89 0.21 -0.63
C LEU A 62 -4.23 0.49 0.72
N VAL A 63 -4.98 0.61 1.82
CA VAL A 63 -4.40 0.84 3.16
C VAL A 63 -3.53 -0.32 3.63
N GLY A 64 -3.68 -1.51 3.05
CA GLY A 64 -2.73 -2.61 3.26
C GLY A 64 -1.27 -2.26 2.97
N ALA A 65 -0.99 -1.22 2.18
CA ALA A 65 0.37 -0.69 2.01
C ALA A 65 1.05 -0.34 3.34
N HIS A 66 0.27 -0.11 4.41
CA HIS A 66 0.77 0.10 5.76
C HIS A 66 1.56 -1.10 6.32
N SER A 67 1.48 -2.29 5.72
CA SER A 67 2.38 -3.42 6.06
C SER A 67 3.87 -3.11 5.77
N THR A 68 4.15 -2.10 4.94
CA THR A 68 5.51 -1.66 4.62
C THR A 68 5.76 -0.20 4.98
N SER A 69 5.11 0.30 6.03
CA SER A 69 5.23 1.70 6.47
C SER A 69 5.74 1.90 7.90
N ARG A 70 6.10 3.15 8.18
CA ARG A 70 6.41 3.69 9.51
C ARG A 70 5.83 5.09 9.61
N GLN A 71 5.42 5.49 10.81
CA GLN A 71 4.96 6.85 11.08
C GLN A 71 6.11 7.71 11.63
N PHE A 72 6.17 8.97 11.25
CA PHE A 72 7.20 9.91 11.75
C PHE A 72 6.62 11.18 12.36
N LEU A 73 5.37 11.52 12.01
CA LEU A 73 4.79 12.83 12.27
C LEU A 73 3.46 12.77 13.04
N THR A 74 2.74 11.63 13.00
CA THR A 74 1.48 11.45 13.71
C THR A 74 1.71 11.49 15.21
N ASP A 75 2.73 10.77 15.69
CA ASP A 75 3.23 10.88 17.05
C ASP A 75 4.76 10.99 17.02
N LYS A 76 5.26 12.21 17.21
CA LYS A 76 6.70 12.49 17.19
C LYS A 76 7.47 11.76 18.29
N SER A 77 6.82 11.40 19.40
CA SER A 77 7.47 10.64 20.49
C SER A 77 7.71 9.18 20.12
N ARG A 78 6.96 8.66 19.14
CA ARG A 78 7.04 7.29 18.62
C ARG A 78 7.56 7.24 17.18
N SER A 79 8.25 8.28 16.73
CA SER A 79 8.73 8.40 15.35
C SER A 79 9.58 7.18 14.93
N GLY A 80 9.22 6.58 13.79
CA GLY A 80 9.82 5.37 13.25
C GLY A 80 9.09 4.08 13.63
N ASP A 81 8.07 4.13 14.49
CA ASP A 81 7.25 2.96 14.80
C ASP A 81 6.43 2.50 13.58
N PRO A 82 6.44 1.20 13.25
CA PRO A 82 5.70 0.61 12.12
C PRO A 82 4.23 0.36 12.43
N GLN A 83 3.44 0.13 11.39
CA GLN A 83 2.02 -0.25 11.50
C GLN A 83 1.81 -1.76 11.70
N ASP A 84 2.85 -2.57 11.52
CA ASP A 84 2.87 -4.00 11.83
C ASP A 84 4.25 -4.47 12.33
N SER A 85 4.37 -5.76 12.65
CA SER A 85 5.59 -6.38 13.18
C SER A 85 6.66 -6.68 12.13
N THR A 86 6.35 -6.58 10.83
CA THR A 86 7.21 -6.98 9.71
C THR A 86 7.46 -5.84 8.71
N PRO A 87 7.82 -4.61 9.16
CA PRO A 87 7.96 -3.47 8.25
C PRO A 87 9.05 -3.72 7.21
N GLY A 88 8.63 -3.88 5.96
CA GLY A 88 9.49 -4.21 4.82
C GLY A 88 9.20 -5.56 4.17
N ILE A 89 8.26 -6.33 4.72
CA ILE A 89 7.65 -7.50 4.09
C ILE A 89 6.24 -7.09 3.66
N TRP A 90 5.86 -7.36 2.41
CA TRP A 90 4.52 -7.07 1.91
C TRP A 90 3.57 -8.21 2.29
N ASP A 91 3.31 -8.38 3.59
CA ASP A 91 2.48 -9.47 4.12
C ASP A 91 1.15 -8.98 4.72
N VAL A 92 0.36 -9.91 5.26
CA VAL A 92 -0.96 -9.60 5.85
C VAL A 92 -0.91 -9.42 7.37
N ALA A 93 0.27 -9.25 7.97
CA ALA A 93 0.42 -9.00 9.41
C ALA A 93 -0.34 -7.75 9.83
N PHE A 94 -0.21 -6.65 9.09
CA PHE A 94 -0.97 -5.41 9.29
C PHE A 94 -2.46 -5.62 9.56
N TYR A 95 -3.15 -6.39 8.71
CA TYR A 95 -4.59 -6.62 8.87
C TYR A 95 -4.92 -7.37 10.17
N ARG A 96 -4.11 -8.38 10.50
CA ARG A 96 -4.29 -9.20 11.72
C ARG A 96 -3.96 -8.43 12.99
N GLU A 97 -2.87 -7.69 12.97
CA GLU A 97 -2.33 -6.99 14.13
C GLU A 97 -3.15 -5.74 14.47
N THR A 98 -3.76 -5.10 13.47
CA THR A 98 -4.73 -4.03 13.70
C THR A 98 -5.92 -4.51 14.53
N LEU A 99 -6.37 -5.75 14.31
CA LEU A 99 -7.51 -6.37 15.01
C LEU A 99 -7.16 -6.86 16.43
N LEU A 100 -5.89 -6.88 16.84
CA LEU A 100 -5.51 -7.38 18.16
C LEU A 100 -6.11 -6.51 19.28
N PRO A 101 -6.59 -7.13 20.37
CA PRO A 101 -7.11 -6.40 21.53
C PRO A 101 -6.01 -5.61 22.25
N ILE A 102 -4.77 -6.13 22.22
CA ILE A 102 -3.59 -5.52 22.82
C ILE A 102 -2.58 -5.27 21.70
N THR A 103 -2.19 -4.02 21.50
CA THR A 103 -1.17 -3.63 20.52
C THR A 103 0.22 -3.86 21.08
N PRO A 104 1.09 -4.63 20.40
CA PRO A 104 2.50 -4.72 20.76
C PRO A 104 3.18 -3.35 20.83
N ALA A 105 4.10 -3.16 21.76
CA ALA A 105 4.63 -1.84 22.13
C ALA A 105 5.19 -1.01 20.95
N ARG A 106 5.78 -1.66 19.95
CA ARG A 106 6.38 -1.01 18.78
C ARG A 106 5.40 -0.77 17.63
N ILE A 107 4.21 -1.35 17.67
CA ILE A 107 3.22 -1.19 16.62
C ILE A 107 2.43 0.09 16.89
N PHE A 108 2.36 0.96 15.89
CA PHE A 108 1.57 2.18 15.91
C PHE A 108 0.37 2.02 14.98
N ARG A 109 -0.83 1.90 15.56
CA ARG A 109 -2.08 1.85 14.79
C ARG A 109 -2.59 3.26 14.56
N PHE A 110 -2.92 3.60 13.32
CA PHE A 110 -3.71 4.80 13.06
C PHE A 110 -5.16 4.57 13.47
N GLU A 111 -5.82 5.62 13.96
CA GLU A 111 -7.24 5.55 14.34
C GLU A 111 -8.12 5.25 13.13
N SER A 112 -7.75 5.77 11.95
CA SER A 112 -8.38 5.46 10.68
C SER A 112 -8.30 3.98 10.31
N ASP A 113 -7.14 3.34 10.49
CA ASP A 113 -6.96 1.90 10.26
C ASP A 113 -7.84 1.08 11.22
N VAL A 114 -7.86 1.45 12.50
CA VAL A 114 -8.72 0.79 13.51
C VAL A 114 -10.20 0.96 13.14
N GLY A 115 -10.62 2.16 12.73
CA GLY A 115 -11.97 2.44 12.27
C GLY A 115 -12.36 1.58 11.07
N LEU A 116 -11.55 1.58 10.01
CA LEU A 116 -11.76 0.79 8.80
C LEU A 116 -11.80 -0.73 9.11
N SER A 117 -11.04 -1.20 10.08
CA SER A 117 -11.03 -2.62 10.46
C SER A 117 -12.34 -3.09 11.12
N ARG A 118 -13.11 -2.16 11.70
CA ARG A 118 -14.32 -2.45 12.51
C ARG A 118 -15.62 -2.02 11.85
N ASP A 119 -15.58 -1.08 10.92
CA ASP A 119 -16.76 -0.55 10.25
C ASP A 119 -17.50 -1.61 9.41
N GLU A 120 -18.83 -1.63 9.47
CA GLU A 120 -19.68 -2.62 8.79
C GLU A 120 -19.43 -2.70 7.28
N ARG A 121 -19.06 -1.59 6.64
CA ARG A 121 -18.85 -1.50 5.18
C ARG A 121 -17.51 -2.09 4.74
N THR A 122 -16.54 -2.21 5.65
CA THR A 122 -15.15 -2.57 5.32
C THR A 122 -14.64 -3.80 6.09
N LYS A 123 -15.19 -4.10 7.27
CA LYS A 123 -14.73 -5.18 8.16
C LYS A 123 -14.68 -6.56 7.51
N HIS A 124 -15.61 -6.86 6.59
CA HIS A 124 -15.62 -8.15 5.91
C HIS A 124 -14.42 -8.31 4.98
N VAL A 125 -14.06 -7.26 4.25
CA VAL A 125 -12.87 -7.25 3.38
C VAL A 125 -11.60 -7.30 4.23
N TRP A 126 -11.56 -6.51 5.31
CA TRP A 126 -10.44 -6.47 6.24
C TRP A 126 -10.15 -7.85 6.84
N THR A 127 -11.17 -8.51 7.39
CA THR A 127 -11.05 -9.85 7.97
C THR A 127 -10.72 -10.91 6.92
N GLY A 128 -11.21 -10.75 5.68
CA GLY A 128 -10.81 -11.60 4.55
C GLY A 128 -9.30 -11.54 4.26
N PHE A 129 -8.69 -10.36 4.29
CA PHE A 129 -7.24 -10.20 4.14
C PHE A 129 -6.45 -10.63 5.39
N ALA A 130 -7.01 -10.48 6.58
CA ALA A 130 -6.41 -10.97 7.82
C ALA A 130 -6.37 -12.51 7.90
N GLY A 131 -7.14 -13.21 7.07
CA GLY A 131 -7.19 -14.68 7.07
C GLY A 131 -5.89 -15.33 6.58
N PRO A 132 -5.68 -16.63 6.87
CA PRO A 132 -4.47 -17.36 6.48
C PRO A 132 -4.24 -17.45 4.96
N PHE A 133 -5.30 -17.22 4.16
CA PHE A 133 -5.24 -17.19 2.70
C PHE A 133 -5.37 -15.78 2.12
N GLY A 134 -5.24 -14.73 2.95
CA GLY A 134 -5.49 -13.34 2.57
C GLY A 134 -4.46 -12.72 1.62
N GLN A 135 -3.22 -13.24 1.59
CA GLN A 135 -2.12 -12.67 0.81
C GLN A 135 -2.42 -12.55 -0.69
N ILE A 136 -2.85 -13.64 -1.33
CA ILE A 136 -3.09 -13.66 -2.77
C ILE A 136 -4.29 -12.77 -3.15
N PRO A 137 -5.46 -12.86 -2.48
CA PRO A 137 -6.57 -11.94 -2.68
C PRO A 137 -6.17 -10.47 -2.47
N TRP A 138 -5.42 -10.16 -1.41
CA TRP A 138 -4.96 -8.81 -1.14
C TRP A 138 -4.04 -8.29 -2.23
N ASN A 139 -3.01 -9.05 -2.63
CA ASN A 139 -2.10 -8.65 -3.71
C ASN A 139 -2.85 -8.32 -5.01
N ARG A 140 -3.85 -9.12 -5.38
CA ARG A 140 -4.68 -8.88 -6.57
C ARG A 140 -5.55 -7.63 -6.41
N ALA A 141 -6.18 -7.46 -5.25
CA ALA A 141 -7.03 -6.31 -4.96
C ALA A 141 -6.22 -5.01 -4.93
N TYR A 142 -5.07 -5.01 -4.26
CA TYR A 142 -4.13 -3.89 -4.19
C TYR A 142 -3.64 -3.51 -5.59
N ALA A 143 -3.14 -4.47 -6.39
CA ALA A 143 -2.65 -4.16 -7.73
C ALA A 143 -3.72 -3.52 -8.61
N LYS A 144 -4.97 -4.00 -8.53
CA LYS A 144 -6.11 -3.42 -9.26
C LYS A 144 -6.45 -2.01 -8.78
N ALA A 145 -6.59 -1.82 -7.46
CA ALA A 145 -6.92 -0.55 -6.86
C ALA A 145 -5.83 0.50 -7.09
N TYR A 146 -4.55 0.10 -6.98
CA TYR A 146 -3.41 0.98 -7.22
C TYR A 146 -3.35 1.46 -8.66
N VAL A 147 -3.64 0.60 -9.65
CA VAL A 147 -3.72 1.05 -11.06
C VAL A 147 -4.76 2.16 -11.19
N ARG A 148 -5.96 1.98 -10.62
CA ARG A 148 -7.01 3.01 -10.62
C ARG A 148 -6.55 4.31 -9.96
N MET A 149 -5.98 4.20 -8.76
CA MET A 149 -5.45 5.36 -8.03
C MET A 149 -4.35 6.08 -8.83
N SER A 150 -3.47 5.34 -9.48
CA SER A 150 -2.38 5.90 -10.29
C SER A 150 -2.85 6.60 -11.57
N LEU A 151 -4.09 6.37 -11.99
CA LEU A 151 -4.68 6.94 -13.19
C LEU A 151 -5.69 8.07 -12.88
N LEU A 152 -5.83 8.47 -11.61
CA LEU A 152 -6.63 9.65 -11.28
C LEU A 152 -6.09 10.89 -12.01
N GLY A 153 -6.98 11.62 -12.68
CA GLY A 153 -6.62 12.77 -13.51
C GLY A 153 -6.08 12.42 -14.91
N VAL A 154 -5.96 11.14 -15.27
CA VAL A 154 -5.65 10.70 -16.63
C VAL A 154 -6.97 10.50 -17.38
N TYR A 155 -7.24 11.35 -18.38
CA TYR A 155 -8.49 11.30 -19.15
C TYR A 155 -8.57 10.14 -20.14
N ASN A 156 -7.44 9.76 -20.74
CA ASN A 156 -7.36 8.66 -21.69
C ASN A 156 -6.10 7.83 -21.45
N ILE A 157 -6.28 6.57 -21.03
CA ILE A 157 -5.16 5.66 -20.78
C ILE A 157 -4.39 5.31 -22.06
N ASN A 158 -5.02 5.42 -23.23
CA ASN A 158 -4.39 5.13 -24.51
C ASN A 158 -3.33 6.18 -24.89
N ASP A 159 -3.33 7.35 -24.23
CA ASP A 159 -2.29 8.36 -24.39
C ASP A 159 -1.04 8.02 -23.56
N LEU A 160 -1.11 6.96 -22.73
CA LEU A 160 0.00 6.46 -21.93
C LEU A 160 0.63 5.22 -22.56
N THR A 161 1.91 5.02 -22.29
CA THR A 161 2.63 3.79 -22.62
C THR A 161 2.64 2.85 -21.42
N GLU A 162 2.23 1.59 -21.64
CA GLU A 162 2.40 0.53 -20.64
C GLU A 162 3.88 0.13 -20.61
N CYS A 163 4.51 0.22 -19.44
CA CYS A 163 5.93 -0.03 -19.23
C CYS A 163 6.17 -1.01 -18.09
N THR A 164 5.26 -1.96 -17.84
CA THR A 164 5.40 -2.91 -16.73
C THR A 164 6.61 -3.81 -16.90
N GLU A 165 7.06 -4.06 -18.12
CA GLU A 165 8.29 -4.81 -18.39
C GLU A 165 9.52 -4.20 -17.69
N ALA A 166 9.56 -2.87 -17.52
CA ALA A 166 10.63 -2.17 -16.82
C ALA A 166 10.55 -2.29 -15.28
N VAL A 167 9.43 -2.75 -14.73
CA VAL A 167 9.28 -3.03 -13.29
C VAL A 167 9.91 -4.40 -12.99
N PRO A 168 10.74 -4.56 -11.94
CA PRO A 168 11.34 -5.83 -11.59
C PRO A 168 10.32 -6.97 -11.41
N LEU A 169 10.80 -8.21 -11.49
CA LEU A 169 10.01 -9.38 -11.13
C LEU A 169 9.84 -9.46 -9.59
N PRO A 170 8.72 -10.00 -9.10
CA PRO A 170 8.49 -10.19 -7.66
C PRO A 170 9.60 -10.99 -6.99
N VAL A 171 9.99 -10.55 -5.80
CA VAL A 171 10.92 -11.30 -4.94
C VAL A 171 10.10 -12.31 -4.13
N SER A 172 10.24 -13.60 -4.48
CA SER A 172 9.51 -14.71 -3.85
C SER A 172 10.17 -15.28 -2.58
N LEU A 173 11.31 -14.72 -2.13
CA LEU A 173 12.05 -15.24 -0.98
C LEU A 173 12.31 -14.13 0.06
N LEU A 174 12.06 -14.45 1.34
CA LEU A 174 12.85 -13.90 2.43
C LEU A 174 14.29 -14.39 2.23
N ARG A 175 15.11 -13.64 1.48
CA ARG A 175 16.53 -13.98 1.39
C ARG A 175 17.15 -13.69 2.76
N PRO A 176 17.74 -14.67 3.46
CA PRO A 176 18.55 -14.36 4.62
C PRO A 176 19.69 -13.42 4.19
N PRO A 177 20.10 -12.45 5.04
CA PRO A 177 21.04 -11.38 4.67
C PRO A 177 22.35 -11.85 4.02
N PHE A 178 22.75 -13.10 4.26
CA PHE A 178 24.06 -13.63 3.89
C PHE A 178 24.14 -14.32 2.51
N LEU A 179 23.05 -14.39 1.75
CA LEU A 179 23.02 -15.03 0.42
C LEU A 179 22.79 -14.03 -0.72
N GLN A 180 23.27 -12.79 -0.57
CA GLN A 180 23.50 -11.93 -1.73
C GLN A 180 24.64 -12.55 -2.55
N ARG A 181 24.32 -13.04 -3.76
CA ARG A 181 25.35 -13.41 -4.72
C ARG A 181 26.29 -12.22 -4.88
N PRO A 182 27.61 -12.39 -4.73
CA PRO A 182 28.54 -11.28 -4.97
C PRO A 182 28.27 -10.73 -6.36
N CYS A 183 28.10 -9.41 -6.46
CA CYS A 183 28.11 -8.72 -7.75
C CYS A 183 29.37 -9.17 -8.47
N LYS A 184 29.22 -9.94 -9.55
CA LYS A 184 30.34 -10.21 -10.45
C LYS A 184 30.72 -8.84 -11.01
N HIS A 185 31.80 -8.28 -10.50
CA HIS A 185 32.51 -7.19 -11.15
C HIS A 185 33.04 -7.79 -12.45
N GLY A 186 32.34 -7.54 -13.55
CA GLY A 186 32.90 -7.74 -14.88
C GLY A 186 34.10 -6.82 -14.99
N ARG A 187 35.29 -7.39 -14.94
CA ARG A 187 36.47 -6.82 -15.55
C ARG A 187 36.75 -7.62 -16.81
N ASP A 188 37.05 -6.83 -17.85
CA ASP A 188 37.47 -7.15 -19.21
C ASP A 188 36.34 -7.41 -20.22
#